data_AF-A0A1A9FL43-F1
#
_entry.id   AF-A0A1A9FL43-F1
#
_cell.length_a   1.000
_cell.length_b   1.000
_cell.length_c   1.000
_cell.angle_alpha   90.00
_cell.angle_beta   90.00
_cell.angle_gamma   90.00
#
_symmetry.space_group_name_H-M   'P 1'
#
loop_
_entity.id
_entity.type
_entity.pdbx_description
1 polymer ?
#
loop_
_entity_poly.entity_id
_entity_poly.type
_entity_poly.pdbx_seq_one_letter_code
_entity_poly.pdbx_strand_id
1 'polypeptide(L)' 'MAEHHTTAPAELGAPMDYPEHDKTYAGFMGVFKWGTVAVVALLVAMAFGFFAGGFFSATVLFVLICAAAWFLL' A
#
# COMPACT_ATOMS: atom_id res chain seq x y z
N MET A 1 33.37 -19.58 34.42
CA MET A 1 32.92 -18.22 34.06
C MET A 1 34.02 -17.61 33.21
N ALA A 2 33.91 -17.75 31.89
CA ALA A 2 34.91 -17.29 30.94
C ALA A 2 34.69 -15.78 30.69
N GLU A 3 35.55 -14.99 31.30
CA GLU A 3 36.27 -13.83 30.76
C GLU A 3 35.54 -13.01 29.66
N HIS A 4 35.11 -11.80 30.04
CA HIS A 4 34.53 -10.80 29.15
C HIS A 4 35.53 -10.36 28.07
N HIS A 5 35.42 -10.92 26.87
CA HIS A 5 35.96 -10.29 25.66
C HIS A 5 34.88 -9.37 25.06
N THR A 6 34.99 -8.08 25.32
CA THR A 6 34.10 -7.02 24.78
C THR A 6 34.65 -6.38 23.49
N THR A 7 35.35 -7.14 22.65
CA THR A 7 36.09 -6.59 21.49
C THR A 7 36.08 -7.46 20.24
N ALA A 8 35.03 -8.24 20.00
CA ALA A 8 34.68 -8.51 18.61
C ALA A 8 34.24 -7.16 17.99
N PRO A 9 34.76 -6.75 16.82
CA PRO A 9 34.19 -5.60 16.13
C PRO A 9 32.69 -5.84 16.04
N ALA A 10 31.87 -4.84 16.38
CA ALA A 10 30.46 -4.93 16.04
C ALA A 10 30.42 -5.32 14.55
N GLU A 11 29.84 -6.47 14.24
CA GLU A 11 29.62 -6.93 12.87
C GLU A 11 28.59 -5.96 12.29
N LEU A 12 29.01 -4.72 11.98
CA LEU A 12 28.15 -3.61 11.54
C LEU A 12 27.56 -3.87 10.14
N GLY A 13 27.81 -5.06 9.58
CA GLY A 13 27.41 -5.46 8.24
C GLY A 13 28.15 -4.65 7.18
N ALA A 14 28.13 -5.16 5.95
CA ALA A 14 28.47 -4.32 4.81
C ALA A 14 27.44 -3.18 4.70
N PRO A 15 27.83 -2.00 4.18
CA PRO A 15 26.87 -0.91 3.92
C PRO A 15 25.74 -1.42 3.03
N MET A 16 24.51 -1.25 3.50
CA MET A 16 23.30 -1.67 2.79
C MET A 16 23.07 -0.80 1.55
N ASP A 17 22.78 -1.43 0.41
CA ASP A 17 22.41 -0.74 -0.83
C ASP A 17 20.93 -0.31 -0.78
N TYR A 18 20.69 0.86 -0.19
CA TYR A 18 19.36 1.46 -0.06
C TYR A 18 18.66 1.87 -1.37
N PRO A 19 19.36 2.38 -2.41
CA PRO A 19 18.73 2.79 -3.66
C PRO A 19 17.69 1.82 -4.26
N GLU A 20 18.02 0.54 -4.38
CA GLU A 20 17.09 -0.43 -4.98
C GLU A 20 16.01 -0.91 -3.99
N HIS A 21 16.33 -0.93 -2.69
CA HIS A 21 15.37 -1.22 -1.63
C HIS A 21 14.26 -0.17 -1.59
N ASP A 22 14.62 1.11 -1.59
CA ASP A 22 13.67 2.22 -1.50
C ASP A 22 12.78 2.29 -2.75
N LYS A 23 13.36 2.04 -3.92
CA LYS A 23 12.62 1.97 -5.18
C LYS A 23 11.58 0.85 -5.19
N THR A 24 11.97 -0.35 -4.74
CA THR A 24 11.04 -1.49 -4.65
C THR A 24 9.95 -1.23 -3.62
N TYR A 25 10.31 -0.67 -2.47
CA TYR A 25 9.37 -0.31 -1.42
C TYR A 25 8.37 0.77 -1.86
N ALA A 26 8.81 1.79 -2.60
CA ALA A 26 7.93 2.80 -3.18
C ALA A 26 6.93 2.18 -4.17
N GLY A 27 7.38 1.25 -5.01
CA GLY A 27 6.51 0.48 -5.90
C GLY A 27 5.48 -0.35 -5.14
N PHE A 28 5.91 -1.08 -4.11
CA PHE A 28 5.03 -1.83 -3.22
C PHE A 28 3.97 -0.93 -2.57
N MET A 29 4.37 0.21 -2.00
CA MET A 29 3.44 1.16 -1.40
C MET A 29 2.42 1.69 -2.41
N GLY A 30 2.85 2.01 -3.63
CA GLY A 30 1.96 2.46 -4.70
C GLY A 30 0.89 1.41 -5.03
N VAL A 31 1.31 0.16 -5.27
CA VAL A 31 0.40 -0.96 -5.56
C VAL A 31 -0.53 -1.24 -4.38
N PHE A 32 -0.02 -1.22 -3.15
CA PHE A 32 -0.82 -1.53 -1.97
C PHE A 32 -1.88 -0.46 -1.69
N LYS A 33 -1.52 0.82 -1.81
CA LYS A 33 -2.47 1.96 -1.68
C LYS A 33 -3.60 1.84 -2.71
N TRP A 34 -3.26 1.74 -3.99
CA TRP A 34 -4.24 1.70 -5.06
C TRP A 34 -5.05 0.39 -5.08
N GLY A 35 -4.43 -0.74 -4.75
CA GLY A 35 -5.10 -2.03 -4.59
C GLY A 35 -6.14 -1.99 -3.48
N THR A 36 -5.81 -1.42 -2.33
CA THR A 36 -6.75 -1.26 -1.21
C THR A 36 -7.92 -0.37 -1.60
N VAL A 37 -7.66 0.78 -2.24
CA VAL A 37 -8.71 1.69 -2.73
C VAL A 37 -9.64 0.99 -3.71
N ALA A 38 -9.09 0.25 -4.67
CA ALA A 38 -9.89 -0.44 -5.69
C ALA A 38 -10.85 -1.46 -5.06
N VAL A 39 -10.39 -2.26 -4.09
CA VAL A 39 -11.24 -3.26 -3.40
C VAL A 39 -12.33 -2.57 -2.60
N VAL A 40 -12.00 -1.54 -1.80
CA VAL A 40 -12.99 -0.81 -0.99
C VAL A 40 -14.01 -0.11 -1.88
N ALA A 41 -13.56 0.59 -2.92
CA ALA A 41 -14.43 1.28 -3.87
C ALA A 41 -15.38 0.31 -4.57
N LEU A 42 -14.89 -0.87 -4.97
CA LEU A 42 -15.71 -1.90 -5.59
C LEU A 42 -16.81 -2.40 -4.65
N LEU A 43 -16.48 -2.70 -3.39
CA LEU A 43 -17.45 -3.18 -2.40
C LEU A 43 -18.54 -2.12 -2.12
N VAL A 44 -18.14 -0.85 -1.97
CA VAL A 44 -19.07 0.27 -1.76
C VAL A 44 -19.98 0.47 -2.99
N ALA A 45 -19.41 0.45 -4.19
CA ALA A 45 -20.16 0.59 -5.42
C ALA A 45 -21.16 -0.56 -5.62
N MET A 46 -20.77 -1.81 -5.35
CA MET A 46 -21.67 -2.97 -5.41
C MET A 46 -22.81 -2.86 -4.42
N ALA A 47 -22.54 -2.43 -3.18
CA ALA A 47 -23.57 -2.21 -2.18
C ALA A 47 -24.57 -1.13 -2.64
N PHE A 48 -24.08 0.03 -3.11
CA PHE A 48 -24.93 1.09 -3.61
C PHE A 48 -25.75 0.66 -4.85
N GLY A 49 -25.12 -0.06 -5.78
CA GLY A 49 -25.78 -0.58 -6.97
C GLY A 49 -26.91 -1.55 -6.65
N PHE A 50 -26.74 -2.39 -5.63
CA PHE A 50 -27.77 -3.34 -5.21
C PHE A 50 -28.93 -2.66 -4.48
N PHE A 51 -28.64 -1.74 -3.54
CA PHE A 51 -29.65 -1.17 -2.65
C PHE A 51 -30.34 0.10 -3.18
N ALA A 52 -29.71 0.87 -4.08
CA ALA A 52 -30.21 2.20 -4.46
C ALA A 52 -30.11 2.53 -5.95
N GLY A 53 -29.06 2.08 -6.65
CA GLY A 53 -28.66 2.73 -7.91
C GLY A 53 -28.64 1.89 -9.18
N GLY A 54 -28.63 0.56 -9.10
CA GLY A 54 -28.36 -0.31 -10.25
C GLY A 54 -26.92 -0.21 -10.79
N PHE A 55 -26.63 -0.93 -11.87
CA PHE A 55 -25.27 -1.11 -12.38
C PHE A 55 -24.59 0.19 -12.82
N PHE A 56 -25.26 1.01 -13.64
CA PHE A 56 -24.63 2.20 -14.23
C PHE A 56 -24.23 3.25 -13.17
N SER A 57 -25.10 3.53 -12.21
CA SER A 57 -24.80 4.51 -11.16
C SER A 57 -23.75 3.99 -10.18
N ALA A 58 -23.69 2.67 -9.92
CA ALA A 58 -22.61 2.04 -9.18
C ALA A 58 -21.26 2.18 -9.91
N THR A 59 -21.21 2.01 -11.22
CA THR A 59 -19.98 2.22 -12.01
C THR A 59 -19.52 3.67 -11.93
N VAL A 60 -20.45 4.64 -12.02
CA VAL A 60 -20.12 6.06 -11.84
C VAL A 60 -19.57 6.31 -10.43
N LEU A 61 -20.24 5.80 -9.39
CA LEU A 61 -19.79 5.94 -8.01
C LEU A 61 -18.39 5.35 -7.80
N PHE A 62 -18.11 4.17 -8.35
CA PHE A 62 -16.77 3.56 -8.31
C PHE A 62 -15.70 4.50 -8.89
N VAL A 63 -15.94 5.07 -10.07
CA VAL A 63 -15.02 6.02 -10.71
C VAL A 63 -14.84 7.27 -9.86
N LEU A 64 -15.91 7.79 -9.26
CA LEU A 64 -15.86 8.96 -8.38
C LEU A 64 -15.04 8.70 -7.11
N ILE A 65 -15.18 7.52 -6.49
CA ILE A 65 -14.38 7.14 -5.32
C ILE A 65 -12.90 7.02 -5.70
N CYS A 66 -12.57 6.39 -6.83
CA CYS A 66 -11.21 6.29 -7.34
C CYS A 66 -10.61 7.67 -7.65
N ALA A 67 -11.39 8.58 -8.26
CA ALA A 67 -10.98 9.95 -8.53
C ALA A 67 -10.76 10.74 -7.23
N ALA A 68 -11.63 10.59 -6.24
CA ALA A 68 -11.45 11.22 -4.94
C ALA A 68 -10.18 10.72 -4.23
N ALA A 69 -9.91 9.40 -4.29
CA ALA A 69 -8.73 8.81 -3.70
C ALA A 69 -7.42 9.32 -4.31
N TRP A 70 -7.41 9.70 -5.60
CA TRP A 70 -6.26 10.33 -6.25
C TRP A 70 -5.80 11.61 -5.53
N PHE A 71 -6.73 12.38 -4.95
CA PHE A 71 -6.39 13.62 -4.24
C PHE A 71 -5.98 13.40 -2.77
N LEU A 72 -6.22 12.20 -2.22
CA LEU A 72 -5.96 11.88 -0.82
C LEU A 72 -4.67 11.07 -0.61
N LEU A 73 -4.16 10.38 -1.64
CA LEU A 73 -3.03 9.44 -1.56
C LEU A 73 -1.70 10.01 -2.04
#